data_AF-A0A957ZLI1-F1
#
_entry.id   AF-A0A957ZLI1-F1
#
_cell.length_a   1.000
_cell.length_b   1.000
_cell.length_c   1.000
_cell.angle_alpha   90.00
_cell.angle_beta   90.00
_cell.angle_gamma   90.00
#
_symmetry.space_group_name_H-M   'P 1'
#
loop_
_entity.id
_entity.type
_entity.pdbx_description
1 polymer ?
#
loop_
_entity_poly.entity_id
_entity_poly.type
_entity_poly.pdbx_seq_one_letter_code
_entity_poly.pdbx_strand_id
1 'polypeptide(L)'
;PVLPSQTATKPSKIPDANEKCLGGGGVVDPQWVTVNQWTGAESYELLEGSVEKSHISRKDNPLNHDSQDHNVHVRPDPPFQHLLRGSQTLMEVEWERNHFPEVFRPTPGDRASVFGFWILDCGHDGPTEIHPPVAIAVHRPRAIPIDASATVSYASGDDVIPFFSSPVGTNVFVPGIVTDIYINQQAGEVTNNCSDTGLHQPGHYIVTPQGVLAVTGACIRS
;
A
#
# COMPACT_ATOMS: atom_id res chain seq x y z
N PRO A 1 13.59 10.78 18.74
CA PRO A 1 13.01 11.90 17.97
C PRO A 1 11.57 11.58 17.58
N VAL A 2 10.59 12.21 18.22
CA VAL A 2 9.20 12.14 17.79
C VAL A 2 9.10 13.08 16.58
N LEU A 3 8.90 12.52 15.39
CA LEU A 3 8.61 13.32 14.21
C LEU A 3 7.34 14.16 14.51
N PRO A 4 7.32 15.46 14.20
CA PRO A 4 6.12 16.26 14.42
C PRO A 4 4.94 15.59 13.69
N SER A 5 3.82 15.45 14.39
CA SER A 5 2.55 15.03 13.81
C SER A 5 2.09 16.11 12.83
N GLN A 6 2.63 16.09 11.62
CA GLN A 6 2.01 16.76 10.50
C GLN A 6 0.82 15.90 10.10
N THR A 7 -0.37 16.31 10.51
CA THR A 7 -1.61 15.80 9.92
C THR A 7 -1.62 16.30 8.48
N ALA A 8 -1.09 15.50 7.57
CA ALA A 8 -1.19 15.80 6.16
C ALA A 8 -2.69 15.73 5.80
N THR A 9 -3.27 16.89 5.49
CA THR A 9 -4.72 16.97 5.27
C THR A 9 -5.08 16.26 3.99
N LYS A 10 -6.05 15.36 4.10
CA LYS A 10 -6.69 14.71 2.96
C LYS A 10 -7.12 15.73 1.89
N PRO A 11 -6.72 15.59 0.62
CA PRO A 11 -7.23 16.42 -0.45
C PRO A 11 -8.72 16.10 -0.67
N SER A 12 -9.57 17.11 -0.46
CA SER A 12 -11.00 17.00 -0.76
C SER A 12 -11.25 16.79 -2.26
N LYS A 13 -10.33 17.26 -3.10
CA LYS A 13 -10.28 17.05 -4.54
C LYS A 13 -8.84 16.92 -5.01
N ILE A 14 -8.64 16.09 -6.02
CA ILE A 14 -7.46 16.13 -6.89
C ILE A 14 -7.92 16.94 -8.11
N PRO A 15 -7.44 18.20 -8.29
CA PRO A 15 -8.05 19.19 -9.18
C PRO A 15 -8.25 18.75 -10.63
N ASP A 16 -7.40 17.84 -11.11
CA ASP A 16 -7.34 17.34 -12.48
C ASP A 16 -7.73 15.85 -12.59
N ALA A 17 -8.27 15.23 -11.53
CA ALA A 17 -8.59 13.80 -11.55
C ALA A 17 -9.61 13.43 -12.64
N ASN A 18 -10.65 14.25 -12.83
CA ASN A 18 -11.62 14.00 -13.89
C ASN A 18 -10.94 14.12 -15.26
N GLU A 19 -10.08 15.13 -15.47
CA GLU A 19 -9.35 15.31 -16.72
C GLU A 19 -8.36 14.18 -17.00
N LYS A 20 -7.70 13.64 -15.97
CA LYS A 20 -6.84 12.47 -16.07
C LYS A 20 -7.62 11.22 -16.48
N CYS A 21 -8.83 11.03 -15.94
CA CYS A 21 -9.69 9.91 -16.27
C CYS A 21 -10.51 10.09 -17.56
N LEU A 22 -10.67 11.32 -18.07
CA LEU A 22 -11.28 11.58 -19.38
C LEU A 22 -10.40 11.04 -20.53
N GLY A 23 -9.09 10.93 -20.30
CA GLY A 23 -8.12 10.35 -21.24
C GLY A 23 -8.01 8.82 -21.16
N GLY A 24 -8.73 8.16 -20.25
CA GLY A 24 -8.66 6.71 -20.07
C GLY A 24 -9.31 6.26 -18.76
N GLY A 25 -10.40 5.53 -18.93
CA GLY A 25 -11.28 4.99 -17.90
C GLY A 25 -12.33 4.15 -18.59
N GLY A 26 -11.92 3.01 -19.18
CA GLY A 26 -12.85 2.03 -19.76
C GLY A 26 -12.29 1.18 -20.90
N VAL A 27 -12.49 -0.14 -20.76
CA VAL A 27 -12.48 -1.30 -21.70
C VAL A 27 -11.23 -1.51 -22.58
N VAL A 28 -10.46 -0.48 -22.91
CA VAL A 28 -9.17 -0.57 -23.60
C VAL A 28 -8.23 0.51 -23.04
N ASP A 29 -7.66 0.22 -21.87
CA ASP A 29 -6.45 0.83 -21.27
C ASP A 29 -6.12 2.30 -21.59
N PRO A 30 -6.06 3.22 -20.59
CA PRO A 30 -5.65 2.95 -19.20
C PRO A 30 -6.76 3.07 -18.15
N GLN A 31 -6.77 2.17 -17.15
CA GLN A 31 -7.62 2.33 -15.95
C GLN A 31 -6.85 2.95 -14.77
N TRP A 32 -5.56 2.68 -14.64
CA TRP A 32 -4.71 3.26 -13.58
C TRP A 32 -3.81 4.37 -14.14
N VAL A 33 -4.00 5.58 -13.61
CA VAL A 33 -3.23 6.76 -14.01
C VAL A 33 -2.54 7.34 -12.80
N THR A 34 -1.23 7.57 -12.83
CA THR A 34 -0.52 8.15 -11.68
C THR A 34 -1.08 9.52 -11.31
N VAL A 35 -1.22 9.78 -10.01
CA VAL A 35 -1.69 11.09 -9.52
C VAL A 35 -0.71 12.18 -9.91
N ASN A 36 0.59 11.91 -9.77
CA ASN A 36 1.67 12.80 -10.17
C ASN A 36 2.41 12.25 -11.38
N GLN A 37 3.15 13.10 -12.07
CA GLN A 37 4.10 12.65 -13.09
C GLN A 37 5.17 11.77 -12.42
N TRP A 38 5.30 10.53 -12.89
CA TRP A 38 6.29 9.60 -12.38
C TRP A 38 7.59 9.76 -13.17
N THR A 39 8.69 10.02 -12.48
CA THR A 39 10.02 10.25 -13.08
C THR A 39 11.04 9.21 -12.66
N GLY A 40 10.69 8.33 -11.73
CA GLY A 40 11.53 7.25 -11.22
C GLY A 40 11.12 6.82 -9.82
N ALA A 41 12.00 6.07 -9.14
CA ALA A 41 11.71 5.51 -7.82
C ALA A 41 11.41 6.56 -6.73
N GLU A 42 11.87 7.80 -6.89
CA GLU A 42 11.56 8.90 -5.97
C GLU A 42 10.11 9.40 -6.08
N SER A 43 9.36 8.95 -7.10
CA SER A 43 7.94 9.26 -7.29
C SER A 43 7.01 8.25 -6.62
N TYR A 44 7.53 7.20 -5.99
CA TYR A 44 6.73 6.28 -5.20
C TYR A 44 6.22 6.96 -3.93
N GLU A 45 5.03 6.56 -3.50
CA GLU A 45 4.44 7.02 -2.26
C GLU A 45 4.50 5.92 -1.20
N LEU A 46 4.70 6.33 0.05
CA LEU A 46 4.59 5.48 1.23
C LEU A 46 3.20 5.63 1.83
N LEU A 47 2.55 4.50 2.05
CA LEU A 47 1.32 4.37 2.82
C LEU A 47 1.60 3.57 4.08
N GLU A 48 1.31 4.11 5.26
CA GLU A 48 1.26 3.31 6.49
C GLU A 48 -0.12 3.38 7.13
N GLY A 49 -0.56 2.26 7.71
CA GLY A 49 -1.85 2.22 8.38
C GLY A 49 -2.27 0.87 8.92
N SER A 50 -3.53 0.78 9.34
CA SER A 50 -4.17 -0.44 9.84
C SER A 50 -4.89 -1.18 8.72
N VAL A 51 -4.68 -2.49 8.62
CA VAL A 51 -5.35 -3.33 7.62
C VAL A 51 -6.75 -3.67 8.12
N GLU A 52 -7.75 -3.33 7.32
CA GLU A 52 -9.16 -3.50 7.67
C GLU A 52 -9.84 -4.60 6.87
N LYS A 53 -9.37 -4.84 5.65
CA LYS A 53 -9.87 -5.87 4.76
C LYS A 53 -8.72 -6.43 3.93
N SER A 54 -8.80 -7.73 3.63
CA SER A 54 -7.83 -8.44 2.79
C SER A 54 -8.55 -9.60 2.14
N HIS A 55 -8.62 -9.59 0.81
CA HIS A 55 -9.38 -10.60 0.07
C HIS A 55 -8.92 -10.66 -1.38
N ILE A 56 -9.18 -11.81 -2.00
CA ILE A 56 -9.02 -11.98 -3.45
C ILE A 56 -10.31 -11.50 -4.12
N SER A 57 -10.19 -10.61 -5.11
CA SER A 57 -11.31 -10.16 -5.92
C SER A 57 -11.91 -11.33 -6.71
N ARG A 58 -13.19 -11.16 -7.06
CA ARG A 58 -13.97 -12.15 -7.84
C ARG A 58 -14.54 -11.53 -9.11
N LYS A 59 -14.18 -10.29 -9.40
CA LYS A 59 -14.78 -9.47 -10.45
C LYS A 59 -13.78 -9.07 -11.52
N ASP A 60 -12.52 -9.46 -11.34
CA ASP A 60 -11.45 -9.07 -12.24
C ASP A 60 -11.64 -9.74 -13.59
N ASN A 61 -11.39 -8.97 -14.62
CA ASN A 61 -11.61 -9.43 -15.97
C ASN A 61 -10.35 -10.16 -16.47
N PRO A 62 -10.44 -11.45 -16.86
CA PRO A 62 -9.28 -12.22 -17.28
C PRO A 62 -8.62 -11.73 -18.58
N LEU A 63 -9.16 -10.69 -19.22
CA LEU A 63 -8.58 -10.07 -20.41
C LEU A 63 -7.54 -8.99 -20.10
N ASN A 64 -7.46 -8.51 -18.85
CA ASN A 64 -6.53 -7.45 -18.45
C ASN A 64 -5.73 -7.76 -17.17
N HIS A 65 -6.01 -8.84 -16.44
CA HIS A 65 -5.19 -9.26 -15.30
C HIS A 65 -4.33 -10.50 -15.63
N ASP A 66 -3.15 -10.60 -15.01
CA ASP A 66 -2.38 -11.87 -15.01
C ASP A 66 -3.08 -12.94 -14.16
N SER A 67 -3.66 -12.50 -13.05
CA SER A 67 -4.34 -13.34 -12.09
C SER A 67 -5.62 -12.67 -11.58
N GLN A 68 -5.92 -12.77 -10.29
CA GLN A 68 -6.97 -11.97 -9.66
C GLN A 68 -6.26 -11.07 -8.68
N ASP A 69 -6.79 -9.89 -8.44
CA ASP A 69 -6.23 -8.99 -7.46
C ASP A 69 -6.46 -9.53 -6.05
N HIS A 70 -5.42 -9.37 -5.25
CA HIS A 70 -5.49 -9.48 -3.81
C HIS A 70 -5.60 -8.07 -3.24
N ASN A 71 -6.83 -7.61 -3.07
CA ASN A 71 -7.17 -6.30 -2.57
C ASN A 71 -7.01 -6.23 -1.05
N VAL A 72 -6.07 -5.40 -0.61
CA VAL A 72 -5.88 -5.02 0.79
C VAL A 72 -6.43 -3.62 1.00
N HIS A 73 -7.24 -3.41 2.02
CA HIS A 73 -7.74 -2.09 2.36
C HIS A 73 -7.08 -1.62 3.66
N VAL A 74 -6.31 -0.55 3.56
CA VAL A 74 -5.54 0.04 4.65
C VAL A 74 -6.23 1.34 5.07
N ARG A 75 -6.58 1.48 6.34
CA ARG A 75 -6.91 2.78 6.92
C ARG A 75 -5.62 3.54 7.18
N PRO A 76 -5.32 4.63 6.46
CA PRO A 76 -4.05 5.33 6.61
C PRO A 76 -3.91 5.98 7.99
N ASP A 77 -2.70 5.92 8.55
CA ASP A 77 -2.32 6.71 9.71
C ASP A 77 -2.40 8.22 9.37
N PRO A 78 -2.56 9.12 10.36
CA PRO A 78 -2.84 10.54 10.10
C PRO A 78 -1.89 11.25 9.11
N PRO A 79 -0.56 10.99 9.10
CA PRO A 79 0.35 11.59 8.12
C PRO A 79 0.11 11.15 6.67
N PHE A 80 -0.56 10.01 6.45
CA PHE A 80 -0.76 9.41 5.11
C PHE A 80 -2.18 9.61 4.57
N GLN A 81 -3.04 10.31 5.31
CA GLN A 81 -4.41 10.62 4.87
C GLN A 81 -4.46 11.51 3.62
N HIS A 82 -3.36 12.22 3.31
CA HIS A 82 -3.22 13.01 2.09
C HIS A 82 -3.27 12.18 0.81
N LEU A 83 -3.07 10.86 0.90
CA LEU A 83 -3.16 9.96 -0.25
C LEU A 83 -4.61 9.66 -0.65
N LEU A 84 -5.58 9.84 0.25
CA LEU A 84 -7.00 9.53 0.01
C LEU A 84 -7.70 10.65 -0.77
N ARG A 85 -8.65 10.31 -1.64
CA ARG A 85 -9.50 11.29 -2.35
C ARG A 85 -10.94 11.33 -1.81
N GLY A 86 -11.58 12.49 -1.88
CA GLY A 86 -13.02 12.65 -1.67
C GLY A 86 -13.53 12.14 -0.32
N SER A 87 -14.38 11.11 -0.34
CA SER A 87 -14.93 10.46 0.88
C SER A 87 -14.26 9.15 1.27
N GLN A 88 -13.20 8.70 0.56
CA GLN A 88 -12.47 7.48 0.91
C GLN A 88 -11.96 7.52 2.36
N THR A 89 -12.16 6.44 3.09
CA THR A 89 -11.62 6.26 4.45
C THR A 89 -10.56 5.18 4.51
N LEU A 90 -10.51 4.34 3.48
CA LEU A 90 -9.54 3.28 3.28
C LEU A 90 -8.85 3.51 1.95
N MET A 91 -7.55 3.27 1.94
CA MET A 91 -6.73 3.18 0.74
C MET A 91 -6.77 1.73 0.27
N GLU A 92 -7.11 1.52 -0.99
CA GLU A 92 -7.00 0.23 -1.63
C GLU A 92 -5.56 0.01 -2.09
N VAL A 93 -5.07 -1.20 -1.90
CA VAL A 93 -3.77 -1.69 -2.35
C VAL A 93 -4.06 -2.97 -3.10
N GLU A 94 -3.82 -2.94 -4.40
CA GLU A 94 -4.13 -4.05 -5.30
C GLU A 94 -2.84 -4.71 -5.74
N TRP A 95 -2.82 -6.03 -5.65
CA TRP A 95 -1.66 -6.83 -6.03
C TRP A 95 -2.15 -8.06 -6.75
N GLU A 96 -1.60 -8.35 -7.92
CA GLU A 96 -1.82 -9.62 -8.60
C GLU A 96 -1.53 -10.81 -7.68
N ARG A 97 -2.55 -11.61 -7.39
CA ARG A 97 -2.51 -12.72 -6.42
C ARG A 97 -1.36 -13.67 -6.65
N ASN A 98 -1.05 -14.01 -7.91
CA ASN A 98 0.03 -14.93 -8.25
C ASN A 98 1.42 -14.35 -7.95
N HIS A 99 1.52 -13.02 -7.90
CA HIS A 99 2.72 -12.28 -7.57
C HIS A 99 2.77 -11.85 -6.10
N PHE A 100 1.77 -12.22 -5.28
CA PHE A 100 1.74 -11.96 -3.85
C PHE A 100 1.61 -13.26 -3.03
N PRO A 101 2.71 -13.86 -2.54
CA PRO A 101 2.66 -15.12 -1.82
C PRO A 101 1.83 -15.02 -0.53
N GLU A 102 1.06 -16.07 -0.24
CA GLU A 102 0.07 -16.07 0.84
C GLU A 102 0.65 -15.73 2.22
N VAL A 103 1.88 -16.17 2.50
CA VAL A 103 2.59 -15.91 3.76
C VAL A 103 2.80 -14.42 4.04
N PHE A 104 2.91 -13.61 2.98
CA PHE A 104 3.12 -12.17 3.10
C PHE A 104 1.82 -11.37 3.09
N ARG A 105 0.68 -11.99 2.77
CA ARG A 105 -0.61 -11.30 2.70
C ARG A 105 -1.04 -10.82 4.08
N PRO A 106 -1.33 -9.52 4.25
CA PRO A 106 -1.82 -9.02 5.52
C PRO A 106 -3.24 -9.51 5.78
N THR A 107 -3.61 -9.53 7.06
CA THR A 107 -4.96 -9.86 7.54
C THR A 107 -5.54 -8.69 8.33
N PRO A 108 -6.87 -8.58 8.47
CA PRO A 108 -7.47 -7.54 9.30
C PRO A 108 -6.89 -7.54 10.72
N GLY A 109 -6.47 -6.36 11.19
CA GLY A 109 -5.81 -6.18 12.49
C GLY A 109 -4.27 -6.09 12.43
N ASP A 110 -3.64 -6.45 11.30
CA ASP A 110 -2.23 -6.16 11.05
C ASP A 110 -2.04 -4.65 10.78
N ARG A 111 -0.79 -4.18 10.90
CA ARG A 111 -0.40 -2.90 10.27
C ARG A 111 0.38 -3.17 8.99
N ALA A 112 0.32 -2.26 8.05
CA ALA A 112 1.08 -2.35 6.81
C ALA A 112 1.81 -1.04 6.53
N SER A 113 3.03 -1.16 6.02
CA SER A 113 3.75 -0.09 5.31
C SER A 113 3.91 -0.53 3.87
N VAL A 114 3.26 0.16 2.95
CA VAL A 114 3.20 -0.16 1.52
C VAL A 114 3.89 0.95 0.75
N PHE A 115 4.74 0.58 -0.18
CA PHE A 115 5.44 1.52 -1.05
C PHE A 115 5.09 1.19 -2.50
N GLY A 116 4.71 2.18 -3.30
CA GLY A 116 4.24 1.94 -4.65
C GLY A 116 3.73 3.16 -5.39
N PHE A 117 3.04 2.93 -6.50
CA PHE A 117 2.50 3.98 -7.33
C PHE A 117 1.19 4.51 -6.75
N TRP A 118 1.12 5.81 -6.48
CA TRP A 118 -0.13 6.48 -6.12
C TRP A 118 -0.89 6.87 -7.37
N ILE A 119 -2.04 6.24 -7.58
CA ILE A 119 -2.80 6.32 -8.82
C ILE A 119 -4.23 6.81 -8.58
N LEU A 120 -4.89 7.18 -9.67
CA LEU A 120 -6.33 7.26 -9.83
C LEU A 120 -6.80 6.01 -10.56
N ASP A 121 -7.74 5.29 -9.95
CA ASP A 121 -8.44 4.20 -10.63
C ASP A 121 -9.64 4.80 -11.40
N CYS A 122 -9.38 5.12 -12.66
CA CYS A 122 -10.34 5.66 -13.58
C CYS A 122 -11.40 4.64 -14.03
N GLY A 123 -11.24 3.35 -13.70
CA GLY A 123 -12.26 2.32 -13.89
C GLY A 123 -13.41 2.39 -12.89
N HIS A 124 -13.21 3.01 -11.72
CA HIS A 124 -14.15 2.96 -10.60
C HIS A 124 -14.49 4.34 -9.99
N ASP A 125 -14.85 5.34 -10.80
CA ASP A 125 -15.15 6.73 -10.38
C ASP A 125 -13.93 7.53 -9.83
N GLY A 126 -12.71 7.07 -10.13
CA GLY A 126 -11.46 7.77 -9.82
C GLY A 126 -11.06 7.82 -8.34
N PRO A 127 -11.25 6.79 -7.48
CA PRO A 127 -10.62 6.74 -6.17
C PRO A 127 -9.10 6.76 -6.34
N THR A 128 -8.39 7.11 -5.27
CA THR A 128 -6.95 6.89 -5.21
C THR A 128 -6.60 5.57 -4.57
N GLU A 129 -5.54 4.95 -5.08
CA GLU A 129 -5.07 3.62 -4.66
C GLU A 129 -3.54 3.56 -4.70
N ILE A 130 -2.96 2.52 -4.09
CA ILE A 130 -1.59 2.10 -4.37
C ILE A 130 -1.64 0.91 -5.31
N HIS A 131 -1.42 1.17 -6.61
CA HIS A 131 -1.41 0.14 -7.66
C HIS A 131 -0.39 0.51 -8.77
N PRO A 132 0.55 -0.38 -9.11
CA PRO A 132 0.95 -1.52 -8.28
C PRO A 132 1.75 -1.07 -7.04
N PRO A 133 1.72 -1.84 -5.96
CA PRO A 133 2.74 -1.77 -4.92
C PRO A 133 4.07 -2.34 -5.45
N VAL A 134 5.19 -1.85 -4.95
CA VAL A 134 6.53 -2.47 -5.19
C VAL A 134 7.08 -3.16 -3.95
N ALA A 135 6.62 -2.73 -2.77
CA ALA A 135 6.99 -3.35 -1.51
C ALA A 135 5.85 -3.26 -0.50
N ILE A 136 5.76 -4.26 0.36
CA ILE A 136 4.92 -4.26 1.55
C ILE A 136 5.69 -4.83 2.74
N ALA A 137 5.62 -4.12 3.87
CA ALA A 137 5.97 -4.63 5.18
C ALA A 137 4.68 -4.84 5.97
N VAL A 138 4.44 -6.06 6.42
CA VAL A 138 3.28 -6.39 7.25
C VAL A 138 3.73 -6.62 8.69
N HIS A 139 3.22 -5.79 9.59
CA HIS A 139 3.53 -5.80 11.01
C HIS A 139 2.43 -6.56 11.77
N ARG A 140 2.78 -7.76 12.24
CA ARG A 140 1.86 -8.67 12.91
C ARG A 140 2.09 -8.64 14.42
N PRO A 141 1.08 -8.34 15.24
CA PRO A 141 1.20 -8.48 16.69
C PRO A 141 1.36 -9.97 17.05
N ARG A 142 2.46 -10.32 17.70
CA ARG A 142 2.79 -11.71 18.07
C ARG A 142 3.36 -11.76 19.49
N ALA A 143 2.99 -12.79 20.23
CA ALA A 143 3.65 -13.12 21.48
C ALA A 143 5.06 -13.64 21.17
N ILE A 144 6.09 -13.01 21.73
CA ILE A 144 7.49 -13.40 21.54
C ILE A 144 7.95 -14.16 22.78
N PRO A 145 8.41 -15.43 22.65
CA PRO A 145 8.90 -16.17 23.80
C PRO A 145 10.18 -15.53 24.33
N ILE A 146 10.28 -15.41 25.65
CA ILE A 146 11.55 -15.10 26.30
C ILE A 146 12.32 -16.41 26.45
N ASP A 147 13.63 -16.36 26.21
CA ASP A 147 14.52 -17.51 26.45
C ASP A 147 14.38 -17.97 27.91
N ALA A 148 14.14 -19.27 28.11
CA ALA A 148 13.93 -19.83 29.44
C ALA A 148 15.15 -19.66 30.37
N SER A 149 16.34 -19.51 29.79
CA SER A 149 17.60 -19.26 30.50
C SER A 149 17.86 -17.78 30.78
N ALA A 150 17.10 -16.86 30.19
CA ALA A 150 17.22 -15.43 30.49
C ALA A 150 16.93 -15.20 31.98
N THR A 151 17.66 -14.29 32.61
CA THR A 151 17.50 -14.00 34.04
C THR A 151 16.81 -12.66 34.27
N VAL A 152 15.82 -12.64 35.16
CA VAL A 152 15.21 -11.40 35.64
C VAL A 152 15.71 -11.11 37.05
N SER A 153 16.08 -9.85 37.29
CA SER A 153 16.53 -9.37 38.59
C SER A 153 15.39 -8.69 39.32
N TYR A 154 15.14 -9.13 40.56
CA TYR A 154 14.10 -8.55 41.40
C TYR A 154 14.75 -7.64 42.45
N ALA A 155 14.30 -6.38 42.55
CA ALA A 155 14.60 -5.56 43.71
C ALA A 155 13.67 -5.98 44.85
N SER A 156 14.20 -6.40 45.99
CA SER A 156 13.36 -6.52 47.19
C SER A 156 12.98 -5.11 47.61
N GLY A 157 11.67 -4.86 47.82
CA GLY A 157 11.19 -3.58 48.34
C GLY A 157 11.70 -3.25 49.76
N ASP A 158 12.37 -4.20 50.41
CA ASP A 158 13.20 -3.98 51.60
C ASP A 158 14.67 -3.88 51.20
N ASP A 159 15.29 -2.75 51.51
CA ASP A 159 16.69 -2.33 51.25
C ASP A 159 17.79 -3.26 51.84
N VAL A 160 17.47 -4.48 52.25
CA VAL A 160 18.36 -5.36 53.04
C VAL A 160 18.78 -6.63 52.29
N ILE A 161 18.19 -6.96 51.13
CA ILE A 161 18.57 -8.17 50.39
C ILE A 161 19.18 -7.84 49.02
N PRO A 162 20.39 -8.33 48.69
CA PRO A 162 21.00 -8.08 47.39
C PRO A 162 20.12 -8.68 46.28
N PHE A 163 20.01 -7.97 45.17
CA PHE A 163 19.32 -8.42 43.95
C PHE A 163 19.55 -9.91 43.70
N PHE A 164 18.47 -10.69 43.63
CA PHE A 164 18.54 -12.07 43.15
C PHE A 164 18.09 -12.12 41.70
N SER A 165 18.85 -12.87 40.89
CA SER A 165 18.51 -13.23 39.53
C SER A 165 17.97 -14.66 39.51
N SER A 166 16.85 -14.87 38.81
CA SER A 166 16.29 -16.20 38.57
C SER A 166 16.01 -16.38 37.08
N PRO A 167 16.20 -17.59 36.52
CA PRO A 167 15.77 -17.88 35.15
C PRO A 167 14.27 -17.59 35.00
N VAL A 168 13.90 -17.09 33.83
CA VAL A 168 12.52 -16.78 33.44
C VAL A 168 11.65 -18.04 33.41
N GLY A 169 12.23 -19.18 33.01
CA GLY A 169 11.50 -20.44 32.85
C GLY A 169 10.75 -20.51 31.52
N THR A 170 10.02 -21.61 31.31
CA THR A 170 9.30 -21.89 30.06
C THR A 170 7.95 -21.18 29.99
N ASN A 171 7.44 -20.96 28.77
CA ASN A 171 6.11 -20.38 28.50
C ASN A 171 5.93 -18.92 28.97
N VAL A 172 7.01 -18.15 29.04
CA VAL A 172 6.94 -16.71 29.28
C VAL A 172 7.04 -15.97 27.96
N PHE A 173 6.09 -15.07 27.71
CA PHE A 173 6.00 -14.31 26.47
C PHE A 173 5.87 -12.82 26.76
N VAL A 174 6.41 -12.00 25.86
CA VAL A 174 6.17 -10.55 25.84
C VAL A 174 5.39 -10.17 24.58
N PRO A 175 4.61 -9.08 24.62
CA PRO A 175 4.08 -8.48 23.41
C PRO A 175 5.22 -8.12 22.48
N GLY A 176 5.14 -8.53 21.21
CA GLY A 176 6.07 -8.12 20.18
C GLY A 176 5.39 -7.98 18.82
N ILE A 177 6.20 -7.60 17.84
CA ILE A 177 5.78 -7.37 16.46
C ILE A 177 6.73 -8.15 15.57
N VAL A 178 6.17 -9.01 14.72
CA VAL A 178 6.92 -9.64 13.63
C VAL A 178 6.61 -8.85 12.36
N THR A 179 7.64 -8.44 11.64
CA THR A 179 7.49 -7.72 10.37
C THR A 179 7.95 -8.61 9.23
N ASP A 180 7.02 -8.96 8.34
CA ASP A 180 7.33 -9.69 7.12
C ASP A 180 7.40 -8.70 5.95
N ILE A 181 8.50 -8.72 5.20
CA ILE A 181 8.75 -7.78 4.09
C ILE A 181 8.75 -8.55 2.79
N TYR A 182 8.00 -8.06 1.82
CA TYR A 182 7.94 -8.61 0.47
C TYR A 182 8.09 -7.50 -0.57
N ILE A 183 8.93 -7.75 -1.57
CA ILE A 183 9.28 -6.82 -2.64
C ILE A 183 9.10 -7.55 -3.96
N ASN A 184 8.34 -6.96 -4.88
CA ASN A 184 8.13 -7.48 -6.22
C ASN A 184 7.76 -6.33 -7.14
N GLN A 185 8.27 -6.33 -8.37
CA GLN A 185 7.91 -5.34 -9.39
C GLN A 185 6.72 -5.81 -10.24
N GLN A 186 6.37 -7.10 -10.20
CA GLN A 186 5.28 -7.69 -10.98
C GLN A 186 3.96 -7.70 -10.20
N ALA A 187 3.71 -6.69 -9.39
CA ALA A 187 2.51 -6.65 -8.55
C ALA A 187 1.26 -6.13 -9.28
N GLY A 188 1.44 -5.52 -10.45
CA GLY A 188 0.35 -4.93 -11.22
C GLY A 188 -0.17 -5.85 -12.32
N GLU A 189 -1.25 -5.41 -12.94
CA GLU A 189 -1.92 -6.12 -14.02
C GLU A 189 -1.06 -6.34 -15.26
N VAL A 190 -1.24 -7.49 -15.91
CA VAL A 190 -0.68 -7.73 -17.24
C VAL A 190 -1.77 -7.50 -18.28
N THR A 191 -1.75 -6.33 -18.89
CA THR A 191 -2.64 -6.06 -20.02
C THR A 191 -1.90 -6.24 -21.35
N ASN A 192 -2.64 -6.37 -22.45
CA ASN A 192 -2.07 -6.48 -23.81
C ASN A 192 -1.49 -5.14 -24.36
N ASN A 193 -1.20 -4.17 -23.49
CA ASN A 193 -0.70 -2.84 -23.86
C ASN A 193 0.83 -2.75 -23.77
N CYS A 194 1.38 -1.52 -23.70
CA CYS A 194 2.81 -1.27 -23.64
C CYS A 194 3.47 -1.33 -22.24
N SER A 195 2.73 -1.54 -21.14
CA SER A 195 3.21 -1.73 -19.77
C SER A 195 2.91 -3.14 -19.24
N ASP A 196 3.84 -3.68 -18.47
CA ASP A 196 3.68 -4.97 -17.78
C ASP A 196 2.83 -4.86 -16.49
N THR A 197 2.23 -3.68 -16.23
CA THR A 197 1.55 -3.34 -14.97
C THR A 197 0.23 -2.58 -15.15
N GLY A 198 -0.28 -2.42 -16.37
CA GLY A 198 -1.48 -1.63 -16.67
C GLY A 198 -1.35 -0.11 -16.41
N LEU A 199 -0.21 0.33 -15.89
CA LEU A 199 0.01 1.67 -15.35
C LEU A 199 0.37 2.71 -16.42
N HIS A 200 -0.22 3.90 -16.32
CA HIS A 200 0.04 5.01 -17.23
C HIS A 200 0.29 6.35 -16.53
N GLN A 201 1.02 7.22 -17.21
CA GLN A 201 1.16 8.63 -16.83
C GLN A 201 -0.13 9.42 -17.16
N PRO A 202 -0.35 10.58 -16.53
CA PRO A 202 -1.32 11.56 -17.02
C PRO A 202 -1.06 11.93 -18.48
N GLY A 203 -2.13 11.93 -19.28
CA GLY A 203 -2.09 12.36 -20.68
C GLY A 203 -1.74 13.83 -20.84
N HIS A 204 -1.09 14.16 -21.96
CA HIS A 204 -0.88 15.54 -22.38
C HIS A 204 -1.89 15.89 -23.46
N TYR A 205 -2.64 16.98 -23.25
CA TYR A 205 -3.54 17.52 -24.25
C TYR A 205 -2.76 18.40 -25.23
N ILE A 206 -2.75 18.03 -26.51
CA ILE A 206 -2.22 18.90 -27.56
C ILE A 206 -3.39 19.65 -28.19
N VAL A 207 -3.45 20.96 -27.95
CA VAL A 207 -4.42 21.83 -28.62
C VAL A 207 -3.91 22.13 -30.02
N THR A 208 -4.60 21.60 -31.03
CA THR A 208 -4.32 21.87 -32.44
C THR A 208 -5.36 22.86 -32.99
N PRO A 209 -5.09 23.53 -34.12
CA PRO A 209 -6.09 24.33 -34.83
C PRO A 209 -7.36 23.54 -35.23
N GLN A 210 -7.27 22.20 -35.32
CA GLN A 210 -8.40 21.32 -35.61
C GLN A 210 -9.15 20.79 -34.37
N GLY A 211 -8.69 21.11 -33.16
CA GLY A 211 -9.29 20.67 -31.89
C GLY A 211 -8.28 20.13 -30.87
N VAL A 212 -8.79 19.62 -29.75
CA VAL A 212 -7.99 18.99 -28.71
C VAL A 212 -7.68 17.54 -29.12
N LEU A 213 -6.40 17.23 -29.32
CA LEU A 213 -5.94 15.84 -29.42
C LEU A 213 -5.59 15.37 -28.01
N ALA A 214 -6.41 14.46 -27.47
CA ALA A 214 -6.07 13.75 -26.25
C ALA A 214 -5.00 12.70 -26.58
N VAL A 215 -3.84 12.81 -25.95
CA VAL A 215 -2.82 11.77 -25.98
C VAL A 215 -2.90 11.07 -24.63
N THR A 216 -3.22 9.77 -24.61
CA THR A 216 -3.03 8.93 -23.42
C THR A 216 -1.57 9.08 -22.96
N GLY A 217 -1.34 9.22 -21.65
CA GLY A 217 0.03 9.35 -21.16
C GLY A 217 0.82 8.07 -21.40
N ALA A 218 2.15 8.18 -21.40
CA ALA A 218 3.00 7.03 -21.67
C ALA A 218 2.78 5.90 -20.64
N CYS A 219 2.83 4.66 -21.11
CA CYS A 219 2.95 3.47 -20.27
C CYS A 219 4.14 3.61 -19.30
N ILE A 220 3.96 3.19 -18.05
CA ILE A 220 5.03 3.09 -17.06
C ILE A 220 5.40 1.62 -16.93
N ARG A 221 6.70 1.30 -17.07
CA ARG A 221 7.24 -0.03 -16.80
C ARG A 221 7.93 -0.02 -15.43
N SER A 222 7.60 -1.00 -14.60
CA SER A 222 8.19 -1.24 -13.28
C SER A 222 9.51 -2.00 -13.34
#